data_AF-A0A915B734-F1
#
_entry.id   AF-A0A915B734-F1
#
_cell.length_a   1.000
_cell.length_b   1.000
_cell.length_c   1.000
_cell.angle_alpha   90.00
_cell.angle_beta   90.00
_cell.angle_gamma   90.00
#
_symmetry.space_group_name_H-M   'P 1'
#
loop_
_entity.id
_entity.type
_entity.pdbx_description
1 polymer ?
#
loop_
_entity_poly.entity_id
_entity_poly.type
_entity_poly.pdbx_seq_one_letter_code
_entity_poly.pdbx_strand_id
1 'polypeptide(L)' 'MDSQAVQRMPVLVVCNKSDMEECASAECIRELTADERHRGDLALVPVSALQGLNIERCIRWLLTVLTRNSASYT' A
#
# COMPACT_ATOMS: atom_id res chain seq x y z
N MET A 1 -2.46 19.60 -7.76
CA MET A 1 -1.04 19.18 -7.85
C MET A 1 -0.95 18.09 -8.91
N ASP A 2 -0.57 18.42 -10.15
CA ASP A 2 -0.44 17.46 -11.27
C ASP A 2 1.02 17.03 -11.48
N SER A 3 1.71 16.69 -10.40
CA SER A 3 3.06 16.16 -10.52
C SER A 3 2.99 14.70 -10.97
N GLN A 4 3.54 14.39 -12.15
CA GLN A 4 3.65 13.01 -12.63
C GLN A 4 4.45 12.13 -11.67
N ALA A 5 5.43 12.69 -10.97
CA ALA A 5 6.21 11.98 -9.97
C ALA A 5 5.32 11.53 -8.79
N VAL A 6 4.39 12.39 -8.36
CA VAL A 6 3.42 12.05 -7.30
C VAL A 6 2.43 11.00 -7.78
N GLN A 7 1.91 11.13 -9.00
CA GLN A 7 0.96 10.15 -9.57
C GLN A 7 1.55 8.75 -9.75
N ARG A 8 2.88 8.63 -9.90
CA ARG A 8 3.58 7.34 -10.06
C ARG A 8 4.22 6.82 -8.78
N MET A 9 4.13 7.57 -7.68
CA MET A 9 4.75 7.19 -6.42
C MET A 9 4.18 5.85 -5.92
N PRO A 10 4.98 4.89 -5.47
CA PRO A 10 4.46 3.69 -4.83
C PRO A 10 3.64 4.01 -3.58
N VAL A 11 2.46 3.40 -3.45
CA VAL A 11 1.61 3.57 -2.26
C VAL A 11 1.31 2.21 -1.64
N LEU A 12 1.68 2.06 -0.37
CA LEU A 12 1.27 0.92 0.46
C LEU A 12 0.23 1.40 1.49
N VAL A 13 -1.00 0.92 1.36
CA VAL A 13 -2.07 1.12 2.34
C VAL A 13 -2.03 -0.03 3.35
N VAL A 14 -1.71 0.29 4.59
CA VAL A 14 -1.69 -0.68 5.70
C VAL A 14 -2.98 -0.58 6.48
N CYS A 15 -3.83 -1.61 6.38
CA CYS A 15 -5.07 -1.69 7.13
C CYS A 15 -4.78 -2.34 8.48
N ASN A 16 -4.28 -1.54 9.42
CA ASN A 16 -3.87 -2.02 10.74
C ASN A 16 -5.09 -2.39 11.62
N LYS A 17 -4.84 -3.20 12.66
CA LYS A 17 -5.82 -3.76 13.61
C LYS A 17 -6.80 -4.75 12.97
N SER A 18 -6.33 -5.54 12.00
CA SER A 18 -7.13 -6.61 11.39
C SER A 18 -7.46 -7.76 12.35
N ASP A 19 -6.91 -7.74 13.56
CA ASP A 19 -7.23 -8.66 14.66
C ASP A 19 -8.51 -8.27 15.43
N MET A 20 -9.09 -7.10 15.17
CA MET A 20 -10.35 -6.67 15.78
C MET A 20 -11.56 -7.16 14.98
N GLU A 21 -12.61 -7.62 15.66
CA GLU A 21 -13.85 -8.10 15.03
C GLU A 21 -14.59 -7.01 14.23
N GLU A 22 -14.47 -5.74 14.64
CA GLU A 22 -15.12 -4.59 14.00
C GLU A 22 -14.26 -3.92 12.90
N CYS A 23 -13.28 -4.64 12.34
CA CYS A 23 -12.42 -4.05 11.31
C CYS A 23 -13.19 -3.87 9.98
N ALA A 24 -12.97 -2.72 9.32
CA ALA A 24 -13.47 -2.51 7.97
C ALA A 24 -12.85 -3.53 7.00
N SER A 25 -13.65 -4.05 6.08
CA SER A 25 -13.15 -4.98 5.07
C SER A 25 -12.11 -4.31 4.17
N ALA A 26 -11.19 -5.10 3.64
CA ALA A 26 -10.20 -4.62 2.68
C ALA A 26 -10.84 -4.00 1.43
N GLU A 27 -12.04 -4.44 1.06
CA GLU A 27 -12.84 -3.89 -0.03
C GLU A 27 -13.35 -2.48 0.28
N CYS A 28 -13.93 -2.26 1.47
CA CYS A 28 -14.36 -0.94 1.92
C CYS A 28 -13.19 0.06 1.95
N ILE A 29 -12.03 -0.35 2.46
CA ILE A 29 -10.85 0.52 2.50
C ILE A 29 -10.33 0.78 1.08
N ARG A 30 -10.41 -0.19 0.17
CA ARG A 30 -10.03 0.00 -1.23
C ARG A 30 -10.89 1.07 -1.89
N GLU A 31 -12.20 1.06 -1.68
CA GLU A 31 -13.11 2.08 -2.20
C GLU A 31 -12.77 3.47 -1.65
N LEU A 32 -12.50 3.57 -0.34
CA LEU A 32 -12.14 4.85 0.32
C LEU A 32 -10.77 5.39 -0.11
N THR A 33 -9.87 4.53 -0.56
CA THR A 33 -8.51 4.89 -0.96
C THR A 33 -8.29 4.87 -2.47
N ALA A 34 -9.34 4.61 -3.25
CA ALA A 34 -9.29 4.67 -4.69
C ALA A 34 -9.04 6.12 -5.16
N ASP A 35 -7.96 6.32 -5.92
CA ASP A 35 -7.70 7.56 -6.64
C ASP A 35 -7.48 7.23 -8.12
N GLU A 36 -8.46 7.60 -8.95
CA GLU A 36 -8.44 7.39 -10.41
C GLU A 36 -7.29 8.11 -11.11
N ARG A 37 -6.61 9.05 -10.44
CA ARG A 37 -5.42 9.74 -10.95
C ARG A 37 -4.12 9.05 -10.54
N HIS A 38 -4.18 8.08 -9.63
CA HIS A 38 -3.02 7.27 -9.28
C HIS A 38 -2.64 6.37 -10.44
N ARG A 39 -1.34 6.29 -10.74
CA ARG A 39 -0.76 5.51 -11.84
C ARG A 39 0.43 4.66 -11.37
N GLY A 40 0.84 4.79 -10.11
CA GLY A 40 1.91 4.02 -9.50
C GLY A 40 1.44 2.66 -8.97
N ASP A 41 2.40 1.84 -8.55
CA ASP A 41 2.10 0.62 -7.83
C ASP A 41 1.30 0.93 -6.55
N LEU A 42 0.24 0.17 -6.31
CA LEU A 42 -0.63 0.28 -5.15
C LEU A 42 -0.82 -1.10 -4.54
N ALA A 43 -0.63 -1.20 -3.23
CA ALA A 43 -1.01 -2.38 -2.47
C ALA A 43 -1.81 -2.00 -1.25
N LEU A 44 -2.77 -2.84 -0.91
CA LEU A 44 -3.57 -2.74 0.30
C LEU A 44 -3.44 -4.05 1.06
N VAL A 45 -2.96 -3.97 2.30
CA VAL A 45 -2.60 -5.15 3.09
C VAL A 45 -3.20 -5.05 4.50
N PRO A 46 -4.07 -5.99 4.90
CA PRO A 46 -4.51 -6.10 6.28
C PRO A 46 -3.36 -6.53 7.17
N VAL A 47 -3.18 -5.82 8.28
CA VAL A 47 -2.06 -5.99 9.21
C VAL A 47 -2.59 -6.01 10.63
N SER A 48 -1.99 -6.86 11.47
CA SER A 48 -2.07 -6.73 12.91
C SER A 48 -0.68 -6.38 13.42
N ALA A 49 -0.47 -5.12 13.80
CA ALA A 49 0.77 -4.73 14.47
C ALA A 49 0.92 -5.40 15.84
N LEU A 50 -0.19 -5.78 16.48
CA LEU A 50 -0.19 -6.51 17.75
C LEU A 50 0.34 -7.94 17.58
N GLN A 51 -0.10 -8.63 16.53
CA GLN A 51 0.25 -10.04 16.28
C GLN A 51 1.42 -10.22 15.29
N GLY A 52 1.91 -9.13 14.68
CA GLY A 52 2.93 -9.18 13.63
C GLY A 52 2.42 -9.65 12.26
N LEU A 53 1.10 -9.79 12.08
CA LEU A 53 0.51 -10.30 10.84
C LEU A 53 0.84 -9.38 9.66
N ASN A 54 1.37 -9.96 8.57
CA ASN A 54 1.69 -9.30 7.29
C ASN A 54 2.72 -8.15 7.34
N ILE A 55 3.39 -7.88 8.48
CA ILE A 55 4.42 -6.85 8.57
C ILE A 55 5.57 -7.12 7.58
N GLU A 56 6.07 -8.35 7.55
CA GLU A 56 7.14 -8.73 6.62
C GLU A 56 6.71 -8.61 5.15
N ARG A 57 5.45 -8.95 4.85
CA ARG A 57 4.88 -8.83 3.50
C ARG A 57 4.86 -7.37 3.03
N CYS A 58 4.47 -6.45 3.90
CA CYS A 58 4.50 -5.00 3.64
C CYS A 58 5.92 -4.52 3.31
N ILE A 59 6.91 -4.92 4.12
CA ILE A 59 8.32 -4.54 3.92
C ILE A 59 8.85 -5.11 2.59
N ARG A 60 8.60 -6.39 2.30
CA ARG A 60 9.02 -7.04 1.05
C ARG A 60 8.39 -6.38 -0.18
N TRP A 61 7.11 -6.01 -0.10
CA TRP A 61 6.45 -5.29 -1.19
C TRP A 61 7.11 -3.93 -1.45
N LEU A 62 7.36 -3.13 -0.39
CA LEU A 62 8.05 -1.85 -0.51
C LEU A 62 9.43 -2.00 -1.14
N LEU A 63 10.25 -2.94 -0.65
CA LEU A 63 11.57 -3.20 -1.21
C LEU A 63 11.49 -3.57 -2.70
N THR A 64 10.56 -4.45 -3.07
CA THR A 64 10.38 -4.89 -4.46
C THR A 64 10.01 -3.73 -5.38
N VAL A 65 9.07 -2.89 -4.96
CA VAL A 65 8.58 -1.79 -5.78
C VAL A 65 9.61 -0.66 -5.88
N LEU A 66 10.26 -0.29 -4.78
CA LEU A 66 11.27 0.76 -4.78
C LEU A 66 12.51 0.36 -5.59
N THR A 67 12.95 -0.90 -5.52
CA THR A 67 14.08 -1.38 -6.32
C THR A 67 13.77 -1.39 -7.82
N ARG A 68 12.58 -1.88 -8.22
CA ARG A 68 12.13 -1.83 -9.63
C ARG A 68 12.07 -0.40 -10.16
N ASN A 69 11.55 0.53 -9.37
CA ASN A 69 11.43 1.92 -9.80
C ASN A 69 12.78 2.64 -9.82
N SER A 70 13.71 2.32 -8.91
CA SER A 70 15.08 2.88 -8.94
C SER A 70 15.84 2.51 -10.22
N ALA A 71 15.64 1.31 -10.76
CA ALA A 71 16.20 0.88 -12.04
C ALA A 71 15.64 1.64 -13.26
N SER A 72 14.54 2.38 -13.10
CA SER A 72 13.93 3.21 -14.16
C SER A 72 14.49 4.64 -14.18
N TYR A 73 15.34 5.01 -13.21
CA TYR A 73 15.99 6.32 -13.10
C TYR A 73 17.50 6.30 -13.36
N THR A 74 18.08 5.14 -13.69
CA THR A 74 19.46 4.93 -14.17
C THR A 74 19.46 4.55 -15.63
#